data_AF-A0A813T0W3-F1
#
_entry.id   AF-A0A813T0W3-F1
#
_cell.length_a   1.000
_cell.length_b   1.000
_cell.length_c   1.000
_cell.angle_alpha   90.00
_cell.angle_beta   90.00
_cell.angle_gamma   90.00
#
_symmetry.space_group_name_H-M   'P 1'
#
loop_
_entity.id
_entity.type
_entity.pdbx_description
1 polymer ?
#
loop_
_entity_poly.entity_id
_entity_poly.type
_entity_poly.pdbx_seq_one_letter_code
_entity_poly.pdbx_strand_id
1 'polypeptide(L)'
;MSAKAKKVVGKAKPVLQKVVHGPIMKTIIPAGMASAAPPLGTMLGQRGINIANFVKDFNEQTKNYKDGIPITTRVHCQGDRSYFLELLKPPVSFFLKQAAGIKRASMEPGHKIAGVVSIKHIYEIAKFKMEDVNCAHMSLQEMCIKVINSANRAGIKVVKHDLDPVELDEFLKQREDIAKQELKELSEKRAAKLMRSSAASTPKK
;
A
#
# COMPACT_ATOMS: atom_id res chain seq x y z
N MET A 1 -18.63 -68.14 7.44
CA MET A 1 -17.70 -67.63 6.41
C MET A 1 -18.49 -67.05 5.24
N SER A 2 -18.77 -65.74 5.23
CA SER A 2 -19.10 -65.00 3.98
C SER A 2 -19.02 -63.50 4.27
N ALA A 3 -17.85 -62.91 4.01
CA ALA A 3 -17.65 -61.48 3.98
C ALA A 3 -17.57 -61.05 2.51
N LYS A 4 -18.49 -60.19 2.05
CA LYS A 4 -18.37 -59.51 0.76
C LYS A 4 -18.59 -58.00 0.90
N ALA A 5 -17.44 -57.33 1.01
CA ALA A 5 -17.06 -56.01 0.53
C ALA A 5 -18.16 -54.95 0.29
N LYS A 6 -18.20 -53.96 1.19
CA LYS A 6 -18.89 -52.68 1.02
C LYS A 6 -18.09 -51.81 0.03
N LYS A 7 -18.62 -51.61 -1.18
CA LYS A 7 -17.99 -50.82 -2.25
C LYS A 7 -17.99 -49.33 -1.87
N VAL A 8 -16.87 -48.83 -1.38
CA VAL A 8 -16.67 -47.39 -1.10
C VAL A 8 -16.50 -46.67 -2.43
N VAL A 9 -17.58 -46.06 -2.92
CA VAL A 9 -17.53 -45.16 -4.07
C VAL A 9 -16.87 -43.86 -3.61
N GLY A 10 -15.56 -43.77 -3.79
CA GLY A 10 -14.81 -42.52 -3.60
C GLY A 10 -15.34 -41.47 -4.57
N LYS A 11 -16.04 -40.45 -4.05
CA LYS A 11 -16.42 -39.28 -4.83
C LYS A 11 -15.14 -38.60 -5.33
N ALA A 12 -14.93 -38.63 -6.64
CA ALA A 12 -13.87 -37.89 -7.29
C ALA A 12 -13.97 -36.41 -6.88
N LYS A 13 -12.87 -35.85 -6.37
CA LYS A 13 -12.78 -34.42 -6.05
C LYS A 13 -13.10 -33.64 -7.33
N PRO A 14 -14.00 -32.64 -7.28
CA PRO A 14 -14.32 -31.85 -8.47
C PRO A 14 -13.03 -31.22 -9.00
N VAL A 15 -12.75 -31.46 -10.29
CA VAL A 15 -11.62 -30.88 -11.00
C VAL A 15 -11.68 -29.37 -10.81
N LEU A 16 -10.65 -28.83 -10.15
CA LEU A 16 -10.56 -27.42 -9.80
C LEU A 16 -10.73 -26.61 -11.09
N GLN A 17 -11.84 -25.88 -11.21
CA GLN A 17 -12.01 -24.94 -12.31
C GLN A 17 -10.79 -24.01 -12.33
N LYS A 18 -10.10 -23.98 -13.47
CA LYS A 18 -8.91 -23.16 -13.67
C LYS A 18 -9.36 -21.71 -13.73
N VAL A 19 -9.40 -21.06 -12.56
CA VAL A 19 -9.81 -19.67 -12.47
C VAL A 19 -8.68 -18.83 -13.04
N VAL A 20 -8.78 -18.49 -14.33
CA VAL A 20 -7.79 -17.66 -15.02
C VAL A 20 -8.03 -16.22 -14.60
N HIS A 21 -7.21 -15.78 -13.67
CA HIS A 21 -7.13 -14.41 -13.24
C HIS A 21 -5.95 -13.72 -13.91
N GLY A 22 -6.05 -12.41 -14.13
CA GLY A 22 -4.95 -11.63 -14.69
C GLY A 22 -3.63 -11.86 -13.94
N PRO A 23 -2.48 -11.82 -14.62
CA PRO A 23 -1.25 -12.47 -14.17
C PRO A 23 -0.67 -11.91 -12.86
N ILE A 24 -1.02 -10.68 -12.45
CA ILE A 24 -0.36 -9.98 -11.34
C ILE A 24 -1.39 -9.29 -10.45
N MET A 25 -1.41 -9.64 -9.16
CA MET A 25 -2.13 -8.89 -8.13
C MET A 25 -1.17 -7.95 -7.41
N LYS A 26 -1.47 -6.65 -7.40
CA LYS A 26 -0.72 -5.64 -6.64
C LYS A 26 -1.44 -5.34 -5.34
N THR A 27 -0.76 -5.51 -4.22
CA THR A 27 -1.27 -5.17 -2.88
C THR A 27 -0.23 -4.38 -2.11
N ILE A 28 -0.69 -3.56 -1.18
CA ILE A 28 0.18 -2.83 -0.25
C ILE A 28 -0.13 -3.36 1.13
N ILE A 29 0.86 -3.96 1.77
CA ILE A 29 0.71 -4.62 3.07
C ILE A 29 1.76 -4.05 4.01
N PRO A 30 1.40 -3.66 5.24
CA PRO A 30 2.38 -3.29 6.25
C PRO A 30 3.29 -4.49 6.59
N ALA A 31 4.60 -4.25 6.61
CA ALA A 31 5.61 -5.25 6.99
C ALA A 31 5.31 -5.85 8.37
N GLY A 32 5.48 -7.17 8.51
CA GLY A 32 5.27 -7.90 9.76
C GLY A 32 3.81 -8.01 10.24
N MET A 33 2.87 -7.34 9.58
CA MET A 33 1.47 -7.22 10.01
C MET A 33 0.48 -7.77 8.98
N ALA A 34 0.87 -8.74 8.15
CA ALA A 34 -0.08 -9.39 7.26
C ALA A 34 -1.15 -10.15 8.04
N SER A 35 -2.41 -9.94 7.68
CA SER A 35 -3.56 -10.60 8.31
C SER A 35 -4.55 -11.09 7.26
N ALA A 36 -5.22 -12.20 7.56
CA ALA A 36 -6.28 -12.77 6.73
C ALA A 36 -7.58 -11.95 6.72
N ALA A 37 -7.62 -10.81 7.41
CA ALA A 37 -8.78 -9.93 7.48
C ALA A 37 -9.21 -9.39 6.09
N PRO A 38 -10.52 -9.05 5.90
CA PRO A 38 -10.97 -8.28 4.74
C PRO A 38 -10.27 -6.92 4.81
N PRO A 39 -9.44 -6.48 3.84
CA PRO A 39 -9.51 -6.60 2.38
C PRO A 39 -8.52 -7.57 1.71
N LEU A 40 -7.52 -8.07 2.44
CA LEU A 40 -6.47 -8.91 1.85
C LEU A 40 -6.98 -10.34 1.65
N GLY A 41 -7.67 -10.89 2.66
CA GLY A 41 -8.25 -12.24 2.59
C GLY A 41 -9.31 -12.38 1.50
N THR A 42 -10.11 -11.34 1.25
CA THR A 42 -11.13 -11.36 0.18
C THR A 42 -10.49 -11.35 -1.20
N MET A 43 -9.45 -10.53 -1.41
CA MET A 43 -8.73 -10.45 -2.69
C MET A 43 -7.97 -11.74 -3.00
N LEU A 44 -7.28 -12.33 -2.02
CA LEU A 44 -6.56 -13.60 -2.18
C LEU A 44 -7.53 -14.78 -2.34
N GLY A 45 -8.63 -14.79 -1.58
CA GLY A 45 -9.66 -15.82 -1.64
C GLY A 45 -10.39 -15.86 -2.98
N GLN A 46 -10.69 -14.69 -3.57
CA GLN A 46 -11.22 -14.61 -4.94
C GLN A 46 -10.29 -15.29 -5.94
N ARG A 47 -8.97 -15.20 -5.74
CA ARG A 47 -7.95 -15.81 -6.60
C ARG A 47 -7.67 -17.29 -6.32
N GLY A 48 -8.29 -17.87 -5.28
CA GLY A 48 -8.09 -19.27 -4.91
C GLY A 48 -6.73 -19.58 -4.28
N ILE A 49 -6.02 -18.56 -3.77
CA ILE A 49 -4.72 -18.71 -3.09
C ILE A 49 -4.95 -19.13 -1.64
N ASN A 50 -4.07 -19.97 -1.10
CA ASN A 50 -4.06 -20.28 0.32
C ASN A 50 -3.58 -19.07 1.16
N ILE A 51 -4.52 -18.42 1.83
CA ILE A 51 -4.30 -17.19 2.61
C ILE A 51 -3.34 -17.42 3.77
N ALA A 52 -3.43 -18.57 4.47
CA ALA A 52 -2.61 -18.84 5.64
C ALA A 52 -1.12 -19.01 5.29
N ASN A 53 -0.84 -19.67 4.16
CA ASN A 53 0.53 -19.81 3.65
C ASN A 53 1.07 -18.45 3.20
N PHE A 54 0.26 -17.67 2.48
CA PHE A 54 0.65 -16.34 2.02
C PHE A 54 1.05 -15.42 3.19
N VAL A 55 0.27 -15.41 4.27
CA VAL A 55 0.56 -14.58 5.46
C VAL A 55 1.88 -14.99 6.12
N LYS A 56 2.16 -16.30 6.21
CA LYS A 56 3.42 -16.81 6.76
C LYS A 56 4.61 -16.41 5.89
N ASP A 57 4.54 -16.70 4.59
CA ASP A 57 5.61 -16.40 3.64
C ASP A 57 5.90 -14.90 3.59
N PHE A 58 4.85 -14.06 3.56
CA PHE A 58 5.01 -12.60 3.57
C PHE A 58 5.66 -12.11 4.85
N ASN A 59 5.20 -12.57 6.01
CA ASN A 59 5.78 -12.15 7.29
C ASN A 59 7.24 -12.63 7.40
N GLU A 60 7.57 -13.83 6.93
CA GLU A 60 8.95 -14.35 6.89
C GLU A 60 9.88 -13.52 6.02
N GLN A 61 9.47 -13.20 4.79
CA GLN A 61 10.27 -12.37 3.89
C GLN A 61 10.38 -10.92 4.36
N THR A 62 9.41 -10.43 5.14
CA THR A 62 9.40 -9.05 5.65
C THR A 62 10.03 -8.86 7.03
N LYS A 63 10.54 -9.92 7.67
CA LYS A 63 11.23 -9.86 9.00
C LYS A 63 12.39 -8.87 9.05
N ASN A 64 13.04 -8.61 7.93
CA ASN A 64 14.18 -7.70 7.85
C ASN A 64 13.78 -6.21 7.81
N TYR A 65 12.50 -5.91 7.56
CA TYR A 65 11.99 -4.55 7.54
C TYR A 65 11.42 -4.17 8.91
N LYS A 66 11.44 -2.87 9.23
CA LYS A 66 10.75 -2.38 10.43
C LYS A 66 9.25 -2.60 10.28
N ASP A 67 8.62 -3.05 11.36
CA ASP A 67 7.19 -3.31 11.40
C ASP A 67 6.38 -2.05 11.02
N GLY A 68 5.30 -2.27 10.26
CA GLY A 68 4.38 -1.20 9.86
C GLY A 68 4.79 -0.40 8.61
N ILE A 69 5.98 -0.63 8.04
CA ILE A 69 6.34 -0.01 6.74
C ILE A 69 5.46 -0.61 5.63
N PRO A 70 4.76 0.20 4.81
CA PRO A 70 3.94 -0.31 3.72
C PRO A 70 4.82 -0.84 2.58
N ILE A 71 4.81 -2.15 2.36
CA ILE A 71 5.57 -2.82 1.30
C ILE A 71 4.63 -3.09 0.13
N THR A 72 5.08 -2.78 -1.08
CA THR A 72 4.32 -3.09 -2.29
C THR A 72 4.62 -4.52 -2.69
N THR A 73 3.59 -5.37 -2.72
CA THR A 73 3.72 -6.80 -3.02
C THR A 73 3.05 -7.11 -4.34
N ARG A 74 3.76 -7.80 -5.22
CA ARG A 74 3.19 -8.41 -6.42
C ARG A 74 3.04 -9.90 -6.19
N VAL A 75 1.83 -10.38 -6.40
CA VAL A 75 1.51 -11.80 -6.30
C VAL A 75 1.20 -12.29 -7.70
N HIS A 76 2.08 -13.14 -8.22
CA HIS A 76 1.87 -13.82 -9.48
C HIS A 76 1.08 -15.09 -9.21
N CYS A 77 -0.12 -15.17 -9.79
CA CYS A 77 -1.03 -16.29 -9.56
C CYS A 77 -0.90 -17.26 -10.73
N GLN A 78 -0.50 -18.50 -10.46
CA GLN A 78 -0.46 -19.54 -11.49
C GLN A 78 -1.78 -20.32 -11.56
N GLY A 79 -2.02 -21.00 -12.68
CA GLY A 79 -3.28 -21.71 -12.94
C GLY A 79 -3.52 -22.93 -12.04
N ASP A 80 -2.48 -23.41 -11.36
CA ASP A 80 -2.51 -24.50 -10.39
C ASP A 80 -2.76 -24.00 -8.94
N ARG A 81 -3.07 -22.70 -8.77
CA ARG A 81 -3.22 -22.01 -7.48
C ARG A 81 -1.92 -21.85 -6.69
N SER A 82 -0.78 -22.17 -7.30
CA SER A 82 0.51 -21.75 -6.76
C SER A 82 0.67 -20.24 -6.95
N TYR A 83 1.49 -19.62 -6.11
CA TYR A 83 1.81 -18.20 -6.21
C TYR A 83 3.31 -17.96 -6.09
N PHE A 84 3.76 -16.92 -6.77
CA PHE A 84 5.10 -16.36 -6.58
C PHE A 84 4.95 -14.96 -6.00
N LEU A 85 5.68 -14.71 -4.91
CA LEU A 85 5.62 -13.47 -4.17
C LEU A 85 6.86 -12.63 -4.48
N GLU A 86 6.64 -11.45 -5.06
CA GLU A 86 7.68 -10.45 -5.30
C GLU A 86 7.46 -9.27 -4.36
N LEU A 87 8.39 -9.07 -3.44
CA LEU A 87 8.45 -7.89 -2.61
C LEU A 87 9.18 -6.78 -3.35
N LEU A 88 8.51 -5.64 -3.48
CA LEU A 88 9.13 -4.40 -3.95
C LEU A 88 9.32 -3.46 -2.77
N LYS A 89 10.24 -2.52 -2.94
CA LYS A 89 10.43 -1.47 -1.95
C LYS A 89 9.13 -0.69 -1.68
N PRO A 90 9.02 -0.04 -0.50
CA PRO A 90 7.89 0.81 -0.17
C PRO A 90 7.55 1.84 -1.27
N PRO A 91 6.29 2.32 -1.33
CA PRO A 91 5.89 3.31 -2.31
C PRO A 91 6.63 4.64 -2.07
N VAL A 92 6.92 5.35 -3.17
CA VAL A 92 7.60 6.66 -3.12
C VAL A 92 6.87 7.65 -2.20
N SER A 93 5.54 7.59 -2.14
CA SER A 93 4.74 8.42 -1.24
C SER A 93 5.09 8.22 0.24
N PHE A 94 5.45 7.00 0.66
CA PHE A 94 5.86 6.74 2.04
C PHE A 94 7.22 7.39 2.34
N PHE A 95 8.20 7.20 1.46
CA PHE A 95 9.53 7.82 1.62
C PHE A 95 9.48 9.34 1.60
N LEU A 96 8.68 9.94 0.71
CA LEU A 96 8.52 11.39 0.65
C LEU A 96 7.87 11.96 1.91
N LYS A 97 6.88 11.26 2.47
CA LYS A 97 6.26 11.66 3.74
C LYS A 97 7.24 11.58 4.90
N GLN A 98 8.05 10.51 4.94
CA GLN A 98 9.07 10.33 5.97
C GLN A 98 10.19 11.38 5.85
N ALA A 99 10.67 11.66 4.64
CA ALA A 99 11.68 12.69 4.39
C ALA A 99 11.18 14.10 4.70
N ALA A 100 9.90 14.38 4.46
CA ALA A 100 9.28 15.66 4.78
C ALA A 100 8.79 15.77 6.23
N GLY A 101 8.87 14.70 7.04
CA GLY A 101 8.36 14.68 8.43
C GLY A 101 6.84 14.77 8.56
N ILE A 102 6.08 14.53 7.48
CA ILE A 102 4.62 14.70 7.46
C ILE A 102 3.86 13.38 7.56
N LYS A 103 2.77 13.36 8.33
CA LYS A 103 1.88 12.19 8.43
C LYS A 103 0.89 12.10 7.26
N ARG A 104 0.46 13.25 6.73
CA ARG A 104 -0.56 13.35 5.68
C ARG A 104 -0.07 14.25 4.54
N ALA A 105 -0.39 13.86 3.31
CA ALA A 105 -0.14 14.66 2.12
C ALA A 105 -1.21 15.77 1.98
N SER A 106 -0.95 16.75 1.12
CA SER A 106 -1.88 17.86 0.87
C SER A 106 -3.19 17.35 0.24
N MET A 107 -4.32 17.90 0.69
CA MET A 107 -5.63 17.64 0.04
C MET A 107 -5.80 18.43 -1.26
N GLU A 108 -5.06 19.52 -1.42
CA GLU A 108 -5.09 20.41 -2.58
C GLU A 108 -3.65 20.64 -3.07
N PRO A 109 -3.08 19.66 -3.80
CA PRO A 109 -1.74 19.78 -4.37
C PRO A 109 -1.66 21.01 -5.28
N GLY A 110 -0.62 21.83 -5.11
CA GLY A 110 -0.42 23.08 -5.87
C GLY A 110 -0.91 24.34 -5.15
N HIS A 111 -1.97 24.26 -4.35
CA HIS A 111 -2.44 25.39 -3.52
C HIS A 111 -1.83 25.37 -2.13
N LYS A 112 -1.82 24.19 -1.49
CA LYS A 112 -1.27 24.02 -0.13
C LYS A 112 -0.03 23.14 -0.19
N ILE A 113 1.09 23.70 0.26
CA ILE A 113 2.37 22.98 0.41
C ILE A 113 2.32 22.20 1.72
N ALA A 114 2.34 20.87 1.67
CA ALA A 114 2.32 20.02 2.86
C ALA A 114 3.69 19.86 3.50
N GLY A 115 4.76 19.83 2.70
CA GLY A 115 6.12 19.57 3.17
C GLY A 115 7.16 20.11 2.21
N VAL A 116 8.41 20.15 2.66
CA VAL A 116 9.55 20.58 1.86
C VAL A 116 10.63 19.50 1.91
N VAL A 117 11.24 19.20 0.77
CA VAL A 117 12.28 18.16 0.65
C VAL A 117 13.41 18.68 -0.24
N SER A 118 14.66 18.37 0.10
CA SER A 118 15.82 18.73 -0.74
C SER A 118 16.06 17.73 -1.87
N ILE A 119 16.81 18.15 -2.90
CA ILE A 119 17.24 17.27 -3.99
C ILE A 119 18.08 16.07 -3.49
N LYS A 120 18.85 16.23 -2.40
CA LYS A 120 19.65 15.14 -1.82
C LYS A 120 18.77 13.95 -1.41
N HIS A 121 17.67 14.22 -0.70
CA HIS A 121 16.70 13.20 -0.31
C HIS A 121 16.05 12.53 -1.53
N ILE A 122 15.75 13.30 -2.59
CA ILE A 122 15.17 12.74 -3.83
C ILE A 122 16.14 11.76 -4.49
N TYR A 123 17.42 12.13 -4.54
CA TYR A 123 18.45 11.28 -5.11
C TYR A 123 18.61 9.97 -4.34
N GLU A 124 18.62 10.03 -3.01
CA GLU A 124 18.69 8.84 -2.15
C GLU A 124 17.46 7.94 -2.32
N ILE A 125 16.26 8.52 -2.34
CA ILE A 125 15.00 7.78 -2.58
C ILE A 125 15.02 7.13 -3.96
N ALA A 126 15.47 7.85 -4.99
CA ALA A 126 15.55 7.34 -6.35
C ALA A 126 16.55 6.18 -6.46
N LYS A 127 17.75 6.33 -5.89
CA LYS A 127 18.79 5.29 -5.86
C LYS A 127 18.29 4.04 -5.14
N PHE A 128 17.67 4.20 -3.97
CA PHE A 128 17.07 3.10 -3.25
C PHE A 128 15.97 2.44 -4.10
N LYS A 129 15.05 3.20 -4.67
CA LYS A 129 13.93 2.63 -5.46
C LYS A 129 14.37 1.96 -6.76
N MET A 130 15.51 2.36 -7.32
CA MET A 130 16.05 1.83 -8.58
C MET A 130 16.48 0.36 -8.49
N GLU A 131 16.78 -0.15 -7.29
CA GLU A 131 17.06 -1.58 -7.06
C GLU A 131 15.81 -2.48 -7.25
N ASP A 132 14.61 -1.92 -7.40
CA ASP A 132 13.44 -2.70 -7.73
C ASP A 132 13.55 -3.27 -9.17
N VAL A 133 13.12 -4.52 -9.35
CA VAL A 133 13.05 -5.23 -10.65
C VAL A 133 12.35 -4.39 -11.74
N ASN A 134 11.41 -3.54 -11.33
CA ASN A 134 10.63 -2.68 -12.21
C ASN A 134 11.40 -1.51 -12.82
N CYS A 135 12.54 -1.14 -12.25
CA CYS A 135 13.28 0.06 -12.60
C CYS A 135 14.56 -0.24 -13.39
N ALA A 136 14.82 -1.51 -13.72
CA ALA A 136 16.06 -1.96 -14.36
C ALA A 136 16.37 -1.33 -15.73
N HIS A 137 15.36 -0.82 -16.44
CA HIS A 137 15.52 -0.18 -17.76
C HIS A 137 15.60 1.35 -17.70
N MET A 138 15.58 1.93 -16.50
CA MET A 138 15.48 3.38 -16.31
C MET A 138 16.82 4.00 -15.96
N SER A 139 17.09 5.19 -16.49
CA SER A 139 18.19 6.00 -15.98
C SER A 139 17.87 6.55 -14.58
N LEU A 140 18.91 6.80 -13.78
CA LEU A 140 18.75 7.42 -12.46
C LEU A 140 18.09 8.81 -12.54
N GLN A 141 18.36 9.54 -13.63
CA GLN A 141 17.77 10.85 -13.89
C GLN A 141 16.25 10.77 -14.09
N GLU A 142 15.77 9.82 -14.90
CA GLU A 142 14.34 9.57 -15.09
C GLU A 142 13.65 9.15 -13.80
N MET A 143 14.31 8.33 -12.98
CA MET A 143 13.80 7.97 -11.66
C MET A 143 13.66 9.20 -10.75
N CYS A 144 14.66 10.08 -10.71
CA CYS A 144 14.59 11.34 -9.96
C CYS A 144 13.41 12.22 -10.44
N ILE A 145 13.21 12.35 -11.77
CA ILE A 145 12.08 13.11 -12.33
C ILE A 145 10.74 12.51 -11.87
N LYS A 146 10.61 11.18 -11.86
CA LYS A 146 9.39 10.51 -11.37
C LYS A 146 9.15 10.74 -9.87
N VAL A 147 10.20 10.76 -9.07
CA VAL A 147 10.10 11.06 -7.63
C VAL A 147 9.70 12.52 -7.41
N ILE A 148 10.27 13.47 -8.16
CA ILE A 148 9.88 14.89 -8.14
C ILE A 148 8.40 15.05 -8.51
N ASN A 149 7.95 14.41 -9.58
CA ASN A 149 6.55 14.46 -10.00
C ASN A 149 5.61 13.87 -8.93
N SER A 150 6.07 12.83 -8.23
CA SER A 150 5.32 12.24 -7.11
C SER A 150 5.27 13.18 -5.90
N ALA A 151 6.34 13.92 -5.62
CA ALA A 151 6.38 14.94 -4.57
C ALA A 151 5.41 16.09 -4.87
N ASN A 152 5.41 16.60 -6.11
CA ASN A 152 4.48 17.64 -6.55
C ASN A 152 3.02 17.21 -6.40
N ARG A 153 2.68 15.96 -6.77
CA ARG A 153 1.34 15.38 -6.59
C ARG A 153 0.94 15.19 -5.12
N ALA A 154 1.91 15.04 -4.22
CA ALA A 154 1.68 15.00 -2.79
C ALA A 154 1.61 16.39 -2.14
N GLY A 155 1.85 17.47 -2.91
CA GLY A 155 1.95 18.84 -2.42
C GLY A 155 3.25 19.11 -1.66
N ILE A 156 4.31 18.36 -1.93
CA ILE A 156 5.63 18.53 -1.31
C ILE A 156 6.49 19.37 -2.26
N LYS A 157 7.04 20.48 -1.76
CA LYS A 157 7.91 21.38 -2.53
C LYS A 157 9.35 20.87 -2.51
N VAL A 158 9.97 20.81 -3.69
CA VAL A 158 11.37 20.43 -3.84
C VAL A 158 12.25 21.67 -3.86
N VAL A 159 13.26 21.72 -2.99
CA VAL A 159 14.21 22.84 -2.90
C VAL A 159 15.60 22.39 -3.37
N LYS A 160 16.28 23.29 -4.10
CA LYS A 160 17.61 23.05 -4.68
C LYS A 160 18.75 23.18 -3.66
N HIS A 161 18.58 24.06 -2.68
CA HIS A 161 19.57 24.32 -1.62
C HIS A 161 19.37 23.41 -0.42
N ASP A 162 20.38 23.36 0.44
CA ASP A 162 20.27 22.72 1.75
C ASP A 162 19.21 23.46 2.58
N LEU A 163 18.32 22.71 3.23
CA LEU A 163 17.28 23.30 4.07
C LEU A 163 17.90 23.71 5.40
N ASP A 164 17.65 24.96 5.81
CA ASP A 164 17.99 25.41 7.14
C ASP A 164 17.07 24.73 8.18
N PRO A 165 17.64 24.04 9.19
CA PRO A 165 16.84 23.27 10.15
C PRO A 165 15.82 24.09 10.94
N VAL A 166 16.13 25.38 11.19
CA VAL A 166 15.28 26.29 11.98
C VAL A 166 14.00 26.63 11.22
N GLU A 167 14.12 26.99 9.94
CA GLU A 167 12.97 27.32 9.08
C GLU A 167 12.05 26.11 8.88
N LEU A 168 12.64 24.91 8.78
CA LEU A 168 11.89 23.67 8.64
C LEU A 168 11.04 23.37 9.89
N ASP A 169 11.59 23.57 11.09
CA ASP A 169 10.87 23.32 12.35
C ASP A 169 9.69 24.29 12.54
N GLU A 170 9.90 25.58 12.23
CA GLU A 170 8.83 26.57 12.24
C GLU A 170 7.73 26.24 11.23
N PHE A 171 8.11 25.84 10.02
CA PHE A 171 7.17 25.42 8.98
C PHE A 171 6.35 24.18 9.41
N LEU A 172 7.00 23.20 10.03
CA LEU A 172 6.33 21.99 10.50
C LEU A 172 5.32 22.29 11.61
N LYS A 173 5.67 23.14 12.58
CA LYS A 173 4.75 23.56 13.67
C LYS A 173 3.50 24.24 13.11
N GLN A 174 3.67 25.23 12.23
CA GLN A 174 2.54 25.92 11.59
C GLN A 174 1.64 24.93 10.82
N ARG A 175 2.25 23.93 10.17
CA ARG A 175 1.50 22.92 9.41
C ARG A 175 0.80 21.91 10.27
N GLU A 176 1.35 21.53 11.42
CA GLU A 176 0.66 20.62 12.33
C GLU A 176 -0.69 21.18 12.79
N ASP A 177 -0.76 22.49 13.05
CA ASP A 177 -2.00 23.11 13.49
C ASP A 177 -3.03 23.19 12.37
N ILE A 178 -2.61 23.53 11.16
CA ILE A 178 -3.46 23.48 9.96
C ILE A 178 -3.94 22.03 9.72
N ALA A 179 -3.05 21.04 9.82
CA ALA A 179 -3.40 19.64 9.60
C ALA A 179 -4.40 19.11 10.64
N LYS A 180 -4.29 19.55 11.90
CA LYS A 180 -5.26 19.23 12.97
C LYS A 180 -6.63 19.84 12.67
N GLN A 181 -6.68 21.07 12.19
CA GLN A 181 -7.94 21.72 11.78
C GLN A 181 -8.60 21.00 10.61
N GLU A 182 -7.82 20.68 9.56
CA GLU A 182 -8.32 19.94 8.40
C GLU A 182 -8.83 18.54 8.77
N LEU A 183 -8.19 17.87 9.73
CA LEU A 183 -8.62 16.56 10.21
C LEU A 183 -9.99 16.65 10.91
N LYS A 184 -10.17 17.66 11.77
CA LYS A 184 -11.43 17.92 12.48
C LYS A 184 -12.55 18.18 11.48
N GLU A 185 -12.33 19.10 10.54
CA GLU A 185 -13.31 19.43 9.50
C GLU A 185 -13.67 18.20 8.64
N LEU A 186 -12.68 17.37 8.28
CA LEU A 186 -12.93 16.15 7.51
C LEU A 186 -13.71 15.12 8.33
N SER A 187 -13.42 14.99 9.63
CA SER A 187 -14.16 14.11 10.53
C SER A 187 -15.62 14.53 10.68
N GLU A 188 -15.89 15.83 10.77
CA GLU A 188 -17.22 16.41 10.81
C GLU A 188 -17.96 16.20 9.48
N LYS A 189 -17.29 16.41 8.34
CA LYS A 189 -17.86 16.12 7.01
C LYS A 189 -18.20 14.63 6.85
N ARG A 190 -17.33 13.73 7.33
CA ARG A 190 -17.58 12.29 7.33
C ARG A 190 -18.76 11.92 8.24
N ALA A 191 -18.82 12.49 9.45
CA ALA A 191 -19.92 12.28 10.39
C ALA A 191 -21.25 12.78 9.81
N ALA A 192 -21.28 13.97 9.22
CA ALA A 192 -22.46 14.52 8.55
C ALA A 192 -22.93 13.64 7.38
N LYS A 193 -22.01 13.10 6.58
CA LYS A 193 -22.35 12.16 5.50
C LYS A 193 -22.92 10.85 6.04
N LEU A 194 -22.40 10.35 7.16
CA LEU A 194 -22.91 9.14 7.81
C LEU A 194 -24.34 9.35 8.32
N MET A 195 -24.61 10.48 8.99
CA MET A 195 -25.94 10.84 9.50
C MET A 195 -26.97 11.01 8.37
N ARG A 196 -26.55 11.51 7.20
CA ARG A 196 -27.40 11.56 6.01
C ARG A 196 -27.70 10.17 5.44
N SER A 197 -26.71 9.28 5.41
CA SER A 197 -26.90 7.90 4.92
C SER A 197 -27.77 7.05 5.83
N SER A 198 -27.69 7.24 7.16
CA SER A 198 -28.55 6.52 8.12
C SER A 198 -30.00 7.04 8.12
N ALA A 199 -30.22 8.32 7.84
CA ALA A 199 -31.57 8.89 7.70
C ALA A 199 -32.28 8.40 6.41
N ALA A 200 -31.53 8.09 5.35
CA ALA A 200 -32.08 7.57 4.10
C ALA A 200 -32.51 6.08 4.16
N SER A 201 -32.01 5.32 5.15
CA SER A 201 -32.33 3.90 5.32
C SER A 201 -33.54 3.62 6.21
N THR A 202 -34.23 4.64 6.73
CA THR A 202 -35.47 4.44 7.51
C THR A 202 -36.59 4.00 6.57
N PRO A 203 -37.08 2.74 6.65
CA PRO A 203 -38.16 2.29 5.77
C PRO A 203 -39.43 3.08 6.10
N LYS A 204 -39.99 3.79 5.11
CA LYS A 204 -41.34 4.36 5.22
C LYS A 204 -42.30 3.22 5.55
N LYS A 205 -42.96 3.32 6.71
CA LYS A 205 -44.10 2.48 7.09
C LYS A 205 -45.24 2.62 6.08
#